data_AF-A0A5T5VLZ8-F1
#
_entry.id   AF-A0A5T5VLZ8-F1
#
_cell.length_a   1.000
_cell.length_b   1.000
_cell.length_c   1.000
_cell.angle_alpha   90.00
_cell.angle_beta   90.00
_cell.angle_gamma   90.00
#
_symmetry.space_group_name_H-M   'P 1'
#
loop_
_entity.id
_entity.type
_entity.pdbx_description
1 polymer ?
#
loop_
_entity_poly.entity_id
_entity_poly.type
_entity_poly.pdbx_seq_one_letter_code
_entity_poly.pdbx_strand_id
1 'polypeptide(L)'
;MPYTVQRYQDKTGKAPYTDWIKKLRKKDIHAAGKIDVQVSRASAGNFGDHKFERNGVWALRVNYGPGYRVYYSVENGKIILLLVGGDKASQQTDINNAIDYLNDYHARIKDDQ
;
A
#
# COMPACT_ATOMS: atom_id res chain seq x y z
N MET A 1 10.11 -2.92 -17.36
CA MET A 1 9.15 -4.04 -17.26
C MET A 1 8.04 -3.64 -16.30
N PRO A 2 6.77 -4.00 -16.53
CA PRO A 2 5.69 -3.71 -15.60
C PRO A 2 5.93 -4.41 -14.26
N TYR A 3 5.56 -3.76 -13.16
CA TYR A 3 5.62 -4.35 -11.83
C TYR A 3 4.40 -5.24 -11.61
N THR A 4 4.59 -6.42 -11.01
CA THR A 4 3.45 -7.20 -10.53
C THR A 4 2.97 -6.65 -9.19
N VAL A 5 1.66 -6.55 -8.98
CA VAL A 5 1.11 -6.07 -7.72
C VAL A 5 0.78 -7.26 -6.81
N GLN A 6 1.31 -7.24 -5.60
CA GLN A 6 1.00 -8.19 -4.54
C GLN A 6 0.43 -7.43 -3.35
N ARG A 7 -0.62 -7.96 -2.73
CA ARG A 7 -1.14 -7.42 -1.47
C ARG A 7 -0.48 -8.16 -0.32
N TYR A 8 0.01 -7.42 0.66
CA TYR A 8 0.50 -7.99 1.90
C TYR A 8 -0.65 -8.73 2.62
N GLN A 9 -0.32 -9.90 3.15
CA GLN A 9 -1.19 -10.71 3.97
C GLN A 9 -0.35 -11.30 5.09
N ASP A 10 -0.73 -11.14 6.36
CA ASP A 10 0.01 -11.71 7.49
C ASP A 10 -0.18 -13.24 7.62
N LYS A 11 0.50 -13.87 8.58
CA LYS A 11 0.42 -15.33 8.85
C LYS A 11 -1.00 -15.83 9.20
N THR A 12 -1.88 -14.94 9.65
CA THR A 12 -3.26 -15.28 10.02
C THR A 12 -4.23 -15.08 8.86
N GLY A 13 -3.73 -14.56 7.73
CA GLY A 13 -4.53 -14.27 6.55
C GLY A 13 -5.09 -12.84 6.51
N LYS A 14 -4.76 -11.97 7.48
CA LYS A 14 -5.21 -10.58 7.49
C LYS A 14 -4.50 -9.79 6.38
N ALA A 15 -5.26 -9.05 5.60
CA ALA A 15 -4.76 -8.27 4.48
C ALA A 15 -5.18 -6.80 4.64
N PRO A 16 -4.38 -5.97 5.34
CA PRO A 16 -4.75 -4.60 5.74
C PRO A 16 -5.20 -3.72 4.57
N TYR A 17 -4.47 -3.75 3.44
CA TYR A 17 -4.90 -3.06 2.22
C TYR A 17 -6.29 -3.53 1.74
N THR A 18 -6.51 -4.84 1.65
CA THR A 18 -7.77 -5.44 1.17
C THR A 18 -8.94 -5.07 2.08
N ASP A 19 -8.75 -5.19 3.39
CA ASP A 19 -9.78 -4.88 4.37
C ASP A 19 -10.15 -3.40 4.33
N TRP A 20 -9.15 -2.54 4.20
CA TRP A 20 -9.36 -1.09 4.14
C TRP A 20 -10.07 -0.67 2.85
N ILE A 21 -9.61 -1.13 1.68
CA ILE A 21 -10.23 -0.74 0.39
C ILE A 21 -11.66 -1.29 0.26
N LYS A 22 -11.94 -2.46 0.84
CA LYS A 22 -13.29 -3.04 0.88
C LYS A 22 -14.23 -2.18 1.72
N LYS A 23 -13.77 -1.68 2.88
CA LYS A 23 -14.54 -0.75 3.72
C LYS A 23 -14.73 0.59 3.02
N LEU A 24 -13.68 1.15 2.43
CA LEU A 24 -13.79 2.41 1.69
C LEU A 24 -14.80 2.29 0.55
N ARG A 25 -14.75 1.22 -0.26
CA ARG A 25 -15.66 1.07 -1.41
C ARG A 25 -17.14 1.08 -1.02
N LYS A 26 -17.49 0.57 0.18
CA LYS A 26 -18.86 0.63 0.72
C LYS A 26 -19.28 2.05 1.11
N LYS A 27 -18.32 2.89 1.51
CA LYS A 27 -18.55 4.25 1.98
C LYS A 27 -18.46 5.29 0.85
N ASP A 28 -17.47 5.12 -0.04
CA ASP A 28 -17.15 6.00 -1.16
C ASP A 28 -16.51 5.16 -2.29
N ILE A 29 -17.33 4.78 -3.26
CA ILE A 29 -16.90 3.99 -4.42
C ILE A 29 -15.95 4.77 -5.34
N HIS A 30 -16.08 6.09 -5.39
CA HIS A 30 -15.25 6.95 -6.24
C HIS A 30 -13.83 7.08 -5.67
N ALA A 31 -13.70 7.27 -4.36
CA ALA A 31 -12.41 7.26 -3.67
C ALA A 31 -11.66 5.93 -3.92
N ALA A 32 -12.36 4.80 -3.76
CA ALA A 32 -11.76 3.49 -4.00
C ALA A 32 -11.31 3.33 -5.46
N GLY A 33 -12.11 3.78 -6.43
CA GLY A 33 -11.74 3.76 -7.85
C GLY A 33 -10.51 4.63 -8.17
N LYS A 34 -10.36 5.80 -7.52
CA LYS A 34 -9.16 6.64 -7.69
C LYS A 34 -7.90 5.96 -7.16
N ILE A 35 -8.01 5.24 -6.05
CA ILE A 35 -6.91 4.42 -5.51
C ILE A 35 -6.55 3.29 -6.48
N ASP A 36 -7.54 2.56 -7.01
CA ASP A 36 -7.30 1.47 -7.97
C ASP A 36 -6.57 1.97 -9.23
N VAL A 37 -6.99 3.13 -9.77
CA VAL A 37 -6.33 3.76 -10.92
C VAL A 37 -4.88 4.12 -10.59
N GLN A 38 -4.61 4.69 -9.40
CA GLN A 38 -3.25 5.05 -9.02
C GLN A 38 -2.35 3.82 -8.86
N VAL A 39 -2.85 2.73 -8.28
CA VAL A 39 -2.14 1.46 -8.17
C VAL A 39 -1.86 0.85 -9.55
N SER A 40 -2.86 0.87 -10.46
CA SER A 40 -2.70 0.37 -11.82
C SER A 40 -1.68 1.17 -12.64
N ARG A 41 -1.60 2.48 -12.42
CA ARG A 41 -0.56 3.31 -13.06
C ARG A 41 0.82 2.96 -12.51
N ALA A 42 0.95 2.82 -11.19
CA ALA A 42 2.19 2.43 -10.55
C ALA A 42 2.68 1.06 -11.06
N SER A 43 1.78 0.08 -11.23
CA SER A 43 2.14 -1.23 -11.80
C SER A 43 2.63 -1.16 -13.24
N ALA A 44 2.15 -0.19 -14.02
CA ALA A 44 2.66 0.09 -15.36
C ALA A 44 3.99 0.89 -15.35
N GLY A 45 4.54 1.19 -14.18
CA GLY A 45 5.78 1.96 -14.00
C GLY A 45 5.58 3.47 -13.86
N ASN A 46 4.33 3.94 -13.85
CA ASN A 46 3.99 5.34 -13.63
C ASN A 46 3.47 5.55 -12.19
N PHE A 47 4.38 5.79 -11.26
CA PHE A 47 4.04 5.99 -9.85
C PHE A 47 3.33 7.32 -9.57
N GLY A 48 3.37 8.28 -10.50
CA GLY A 48 2.76 9.60 -10.35
C GLY A 48 3.27 10.32 -9.10
N ASP A 49 2.35 10.84 -8.29
CA ASP A 49 2.71 11.46 -7.01
C ASP A 49 3.00 10.38 -5.96
N HIS A 50 4.28 10.17 -5.68
CA HIS A 50 4.75 9.27 -4.65
C HIS A 50 5.86 9.90 -3.81
N LYS A 51 6.09 9.35 -2.61
CA LYS A 51 7.14 9.81 -1.72
C LYS A 51 7.76 8.62 -0.99
N PHE A 52 9.09 8.59 -0.93
CA PHE A 52 9.79 7.72 0.01
C PHE A 52 9.58 8.26 1.43
N GLU A 53 9.10 7.42 2.34
CA GLU A 53 8.95 7.79 3.74
C GLU A 53 10.19 7.33 4.52
N ARG A 54 10.28 6.05 4.89
CA ARG A 54 11.48 5.46 5.54
C ARG A 54 11.41 3.94 5.55
N ASN A 55 12.54 3.28 5.84
CA ASN A 55 12.64 1.83 6.06
C ASN A 55 12.02 1.00 4.91
N GLY A 56 12.31 1.39 3.66
CA GLY A 56 11.77 0.70 2.47
C GLY A 56 10.32 1.05 2.12
N VAL A 57 9.61 1.79 2.97
CA VAL A 57 8.21 2.17 2.74
C VAL A 57 8.11 3.45 1.92
N TRP A 58 7.28 3.38 0.89
CA TRP A 58 6.85 4.47 0.04
C TRP A 58 5.36 4.74 0.22
N ALA A 59 4.92 5.95 -0.10
CA ALA A 59 3.52 6.35 -0.14
C ALA A 59 3.13 6.85 -1.53
N LEU A 60 2.12 6.25 -2.16
CA LEU A 60 1.40 6.85 -3.30
C LEU A 60 0.39 7.84 -2.73
N ARG A 61 0.48 9.11 -3.11
CA ARG A 61 -0.42 10.16 -2.62
C ARG A 61 -1.56 10.32 -3.60
N VAL A 62 -2.78 10.07 -3.13
CA VAL A 62 -4.00 10.22 -3.92
C VAL A 62 -4.69 11.50 -3.49
N ASN A 63 -4.60 12.54 -4.33
CA ASN A 63 -5.24 13.83 -4.09
C ASN A 63 -6.76 13.75 -4.36
N TYR A 64 -7.48 13.11 -3.45
CA TYR A 64 -8.94 12.99 -3.45
C TYR A 64 -9.44 12.87 -2.01
N GLY A 65 -10.54 13.55 -1.70
CA GLY A 65 -11.13 13.55 -0.35
C GLY A 65 -10.14 14.01 0.72
N PRO A 66 -9.91 13.22 1.79
CA PRO A 66 -9.00 13.59 2.89
C PRO A 66 -7.50 13.51 2.53
N GLY A 67 -7.16 13.08 1.31
CA GLY A 67 -5.79 12.86 0.86
C GLY A 67 -5.27 11.48 1.26
N TYR A 68 -5.76 10.45 0.57
CA TYR A 68 -5.40 9.05 0.83
C TYR A 68 -3.93 8.77 0.50
N ARG A 69 -3.34 7.82 1.23
CA ARG A 69 -1.98 7.32 0.99
C ARG A 69 -2.01 5.81 0.86
N VAL A 70 -1.53 5.28 -0.26
CA VAL A 70 -1.28 3.84 -0.36
C VAL A 70 0.16 3.60 0.01
N TYR A 71 0.41 2.91 1.12
CA TYR A 71 1.76 2.55 1.54
C TYR A 71 2.18 1.24 0.88
N TYR A 72 3.38 1.24 0.31
CA TYR A 72 3.91 0.11 -0.45
C TYR A 72 5.42 0.00 -0.34
N SER A 73 5.96 -1.17 -0.71
CA SER A 73 7.39 -1.35 -1.05
C SER A 73 7.53 -1.88 -2.48
N VAL A 74 8.72 -1.74 -3.05
CA VAL A 74 9.09 -2.37 -4.33
C VAL A 74 10.17 -3.41 -4.06
N GLU A 75 9.83 -4.68 -4.27
CA GLU A 75 10.68 -5.82 -3.94
C GLU A 75 10.80 -6.72 -5.18
N ASN A 76 12.00 -6.89 -5.73
CA ASN A 76 12.26 -7.81 -6.86
C ASN A 76 11.26 -7.66 -8.04
N GLY A 77 10.95 -6.42 -8.43
CA GLY A 77 9.99 -6.13 -9.51
C GLY A 77 8.51 -6.25 -9.12
N LYS A 78 8.21 -6.41 -7.83
CA LYS A 78 6.85 -6.46 -7.29
C LYS A 78 6.53 -5.20 -6.48
N ILE A 79 5.33 -4.66 -6.64
CA ILE A 79 4.77 -3.66 -5.73
C ILE A 79 4.02 -4.41 -4.64
N ILE A 80 4.52 -4.33 -3.40
CA ILE A 80 3.89 -4.92 -2.22
C ILE A 80 3.01 -3.87 -1.57
N LEU A 81 1.69 -4.00 -1.69
CA LEU A 81 0.72 -3.09 -1.07
C LEU A 81 0.53 -3.47 0.40
N LEU A 82 0.89 -2.55 1.31
CA LEU A 82 0.94 -2.79 2.75
C LEU A 82 -0.39 -2.40 3.40
N LEU A 83 -0.75 -1.12 3.30
CA LEU A 83 -2.00 -0.57 3.83
C LEU A 83 -2.40 0.74 3.12
N VAL A 84 -3.59 1.24 3.45
CA VAL A 84 -4.06 2.55 2.99
C VAL A 84 -4.35 3.45 4.20
N GLY A 85 -3.78 4.65 4.18
CA GLY A 85 -4.00 5.71 5.16
C GLY A 85 -5.10 6.67 4.72
N GLY A 86 -5.92 7.10 5.68
CA GLY A 86 -7.14 7.87 5.45
C GLY A 86 -7.07 9.34 5.81
N ASP A 87 -6.09 9.76 6.61
CA ASP A 87 -5.95 11.14 7.07
C ASP A 87 -4.49 11.48 7.39
N LYS A 88 -4.18 12.77 7.54
CA LYS A 88 -2.81 13.22 7.85
C LYS A 88 -2.43 13.01 9.33
N ALA A 89 -3.41 12.97 10.24
CA ALA A 89 -3.16 12.86 11.67
C ALA A 89 -2.63 11.46 12.06
N SER A 90 -3.09 10.43 11.35
CA SER A 90 -2.67 9.03 11.51
C SER A 90 -1.43 8.66 10.70
N GLN A 91 -0.88 9.58 9.89
CA GLN A 91 0.22 9.30 8.96
C GLN A 91 1.42 8.62 9.65
N GLN A 92 1.81 9.08 10.84
CA GLN A 92 2.95 8.51 11.55
C GLN A 92 2.68 7.06 12.01
N THR A 93 1.47 6.79 12.49
CA THR A 93 1.01 5.45 12.88
C THR A 93 0.91 4.54 11.67
N ASP A 94 0.38 5.04 10.56
CA ASP A 94 0.29 4.31 9.30
C ASP A 94 1.67 3.92 8.76
N ILE A 95 2.65 4.83 8.80
CA ILE A 95 4.02 4.52 8.39
C ILE A 95 4.62 3.43 9.28
N ASN A 96 4.44 3.50 10.61
CA ASN A 96 4.92 2.47 11.52
C ASN A 96 4.31 1.10 11.20
N ASN A 97 2.98 1.04 11.05
CA ASN A 97 2.30 -0.20 10.68
C ASN A 97 2.78 -0.75 9.33
N ALA A 98 3.03 0.12 8.34
CA ALA A 98 3.54 -0.30 7.05
C ALA A 98 4.95 -0.90 7.15
N ILE A 99 5.81 -0.32 7.98
CA ILE A 99 7.16 -0.85 8.26
C ILE A 99 7.06 -2.22 8.92
N ASP A 100 6.19 -2.38 9.92
CA ASP A 100 5.98 -3.67 10.59
C ASP A 100 5.50 -4.74 9.62
N TYR A 101 4.57 -4.41 8.72
CA TYR A 101 4.11 -5.32 7.67
C TYR A 101 5.21 -5.67 6.67
N LEU A 102 6.07 -4.72 6.31
CA LEU A 102 7.20 -4.98 5.41
C LEU A 102 8.25 -5.88 6.06
N ASN A 103 8.58 -5.64 7.33
CA ASN A 103 9.50 -6.49 8.09
C ASN A 103 8.98 -7.93 8.21
N ASP A 104 7.68 -8.09 8.51
CA ASP A 104 7.03 -9.40 8.55
C ASP A 104 7.01 -10.09 7.17
N TYR A 105 6.84 -9.32 6.08
CA TYR A 105 6.95 -9.84 4.72
C TYR A 105 8.35 -10.37 4.42
N HIS A 106 9.39 -9.60 4.76
CA HIS A 106 10.79 -10.01 4.55
C HIS A 106 11.17 -11.24 5.39
N ALA A 107 10.73 -11.29 6.66
CA ALA A 107 11.00 -12.44 7.52
C ALA A 107 10.43 -13.74 6.91
N ARG A 108 9.20 -13.69 6.38
CA ARG A 108 8.56 -14.88 5.81
C ARG A 108 9.16 -15.33 4.49
N ILE A 109 9.60 -14.42 3.63
CA ILE A 109 10.31 -14.82 2.41
C ILE A 109 11.62 -15.52 2.73
N LYS A 110 12.31 -15.08 3.78
CA LYS A 110 13.57 -15.69 4.18
C LYS A 110 13.39 -17.11 4.73
N ASP A 111 12.27 -17.37 5.43
CA ASP A 111 11.96 -18.70 5.97
C ASP A 111 11.50 -19.70 4.87
N ASP A 112 11.02 -19.19 3.74
CA ASP A 112 10.60 -19.99 2.57
C ASP A 112 11.78 -20.32 1.60
N GLN A 113 13.00 -19.83 1.87
CA GLN A 113 14.22 -20.08 1.08
C GLN A 113 15.19 -21.03 1.80
#